data_AF-A0A3P6RLL2-F1
#
_entry.id   AF-A0A3P6RLL2-F1
#
_cell.length_a   1.000
_cell.length_b   1.000
_cell.length_c   1.000
_cell.angle_alpha   90.00
_cell.angle_beta   90.00
_cell.angle_gamma   90.00
#
_symmetry.space_group_name_H-M   'P 1'
#
loop_
_entity.id
_entity.type
_entity.pdbx_description
1 polymer ?
#
loop_
_entity_poly.entity_id
_entity_poly.type
_entity_poly.pdbx_seq_one_letter_code
_entity_poly.pdbx_strand_id
1 'polypeptide(L)' 'MPWLQPYIQKSQHKRKGGQIRFTNEQTDALEQKFDSHKYLSSQERKKLARNLQLSERQVPDLR' A
#
# COMPACT_ATOMS: atom_id res chain seq x y z
N MET A 1 21.03 -41.92 -13.14
CA MET A 1 20.34 -41.65 -11.84
C MET A 1 20.63 -40.21 -11.42
N PRO A 2 19.90 -39.20 -11.94
CA PRO A 2 20.28 -37.80 -11.76
C PRO A 2 19.51 -37.20 -10.58
N TRP A 3 20.02 -37.39 -9.36
CA TRP A 3 19.49 -36.76 -8.14
C TRP A 3 20.48 -35.77 -7.51
N LEU A 4 21.50 -35.35 -8.25
CA LEU A 4 22.43 -34.30 -7.84
C LEU A 4 22.17 -33.04 -8.66
N GLN A 5 21.04 -32.39 -8.41
CA GLN A 5 20.90 -30.96 -8.70
C GLN A 5 20.74 -30.22 -7.37
N PRO A 6 21.72 -29.40 -6.94
CA PRO A 6 21.53 -28.49 -5.83
C PRO A 6 20.52 -27.42 -6.25
N TYR A 7 19.26 -27.67 -5.93
CA TYR A 7 18.27 -26.63 -5.71
C TYR A 7 18.82 -25.74 -4.60
N ILE A 8 19.26 -24.51 -4.89
CA ILE A 8 18.94 -23.26 -4.17
C ILE A 8 19.60 -22.11 -4.98
N GLN A 9 18.94 -21.65 -6.05
CA GLN A 9 19.08 -20.25 -6.43
C GLN A 9 18.16 -19.45 -5.50
N LYS A 10 18.66 -19.00 -4.36
CA LYS A 10 18.03 -17.93 -3.58
C LYS A 10 18.25 -16.62 -4.34
N SER A 11 17.62 -16.50 -5.50
CA SER A 11 17.31 -15.19 -6.04
C SER A 11 16.51 -14.49 -4.96
N GLN A 12 17.12 -13.45 -4.40
CA GLN A 12 16.50 -12.44 -3.56
C GLN A 12 15.37 -11.82 -4.38
N HIS A 13 14.25 -12.53 -4.49
CA HIS A 13 13.02 -12.00 -5.00
C HIS A 13 12.65 -10.90 -4.02
N LYS A 14 13.06 -9.66 -4.35
CA LYS A 14 12.41 -8.45 -3.87
C LYS A 14 10.94 -8.70 -4.16
N ARG A 15 10.19 -9.07 -3.12
CA ARG A 15 8.79 -9.46 -3.22
C ARG A 15 8.08 -8.36 -4.00
N LYS A 16 7.50 -8.73 -5.13
CA LYS A 16 6.72 -7.85 -5.99
C LYS A 16 5.41 -7.61 -5.25
N GLY A 17 5.39 -6.60 -4.37
CA GLY A 17 4.29 -6.38 -3.42
C GLY A 17 4.69 -6.72 -1.98
N GLY A 18 5.59 -5.93 -1.41
CA GLY A 18 5.60 -5.78 0.04
C GLY A 18 4.24 -5.21 0.44
N GLN A 19 3.46 -5.95 1.21
CA GLN A 19 2.24 -5.42 1.82
C GLN A 19 2.63 -4.15 2.57
N ILE A 20 2.29 -2.98 2.01
CA ILE A 20 2.56 -1.70 2.64
C ILE A 20 1.58 -1.63 3.81
N ARG A 21 2.13 -1.81 5.00
CA ARG A 21 1.39 -1.60 6.24
C ARG A 21 1.42 -0.10 6.48
N PHE A 22 0.24 0.53 6.50
CA PHE A 22 0.15 1.92 6.89
C PHE A 22 0.67 2.08 8.33
N THR A 23 1.36 3.17 8.60
CA THR A 23 1.69 3.56 9.96
C THR A 23 0.40 3.95 10.69
N ASN A 24 0.41 3.93 12.02
CA ASN A 24 -0.76 4.34 12.81
C ASN A 24 -1.17 5.78 12.45
N GLU A 25 -0.21 6.69 12.29
CA GLU A 25 -0.45 8.07 11.87
C GLU A 25 -1.09 8.19 10.48
N GLN A 26 -0.70 7.31 9.53
CA GLN A 26 -1.33 7.27 8.21
C GLN A 26 -2.77 6.78 8.30
N THR A 27 -3.05 5.77 9.12
CA THR A 27 -4.41 5.26 9.36
C THR A 27 -5.28 6.31 10.04
N ASP A 28 -4.79 6.94 11.12
CA ASP A 28 -5.52 7.97 11.87
C ASP A 28 -5.86 9.17 10.97
N ALA A 29 -4.91 9.60 10.11
CA ALA A 29 -5.16 10.69 9.17
C ALA A 29 -6.17 10.32 8.07
N LEU A 30 -6.17 9.06 7.62
CA LEU A 30 -7.18 8.54 6.69
C LEU A 30 -8.56 8.49 7.35
N GLU A 31 -8.66 7.97 8.57
CA GLU A 31 -9.89 7.87 9.35
C GLU A 31 -10.46 9.26 9.67
N GLN A 32 -9.64 10.19 10.16
CA GLN A 32 -10.07 11.56 10.44
C GLN A 32 -10.59 12.27 9.18
N LYS A 33 -9.92 12.07 8.03
CA LYS A 33 -10.39 12.64 6.76
C LYS A 33 -11.67 11.99 6.29
N PHE A 34 -11.79 10.67 6.46
CA PHE A 34 -12.98 9.92 6.12
C PHE A 34 -14.20 10.30 6.98
N ASP A 35 -14.01 10.52 8.28
CA ASP A 35 -15.08 10.93 9.20
C ASP A 35 -15.69 12.28 8.79
N SER A 36 -14.85 13.22 8.33
CA SER A 36 -15.31 14.51 7.84
C SER A 36 -15.98 14.44 6.46
N HIS A 37 -15.49 13.57 5.58
CA HIS A 37 -15.91 13.48 4.18
C HIS A 37 -15.84 12.03 3.72
N LYS A 38 -16.96 11.31 3.86
CA LYS A 38 -17.07 9.90 3.44
C LYS A 38 -16.79 9.68 1.95
N TYR A 39 -16.85 10.75 1.14
CA TYR A 39 -16.56 10.74 -0.28
C TYR A 39 -15.52 11.79 -0.61
N LEU A 40 -14.25 11.38 -0.66
CA LEU A 40 -13.18 12.25 -1.13
C LEU A 40 -13.20 12.30 -2.67
N SER A 41 -13.21 13.51 -3.22
CA SER A 41 -13.02 13.71 -4.66
C SER A 41 -11.66 13.18 -5.11
N SER A 42 -11.49 12.89 -6.40
CA SER A 42 -10.20 12.43 -6.95
C SER A 42 -9.05 13.40 -6.66
N GLN A 43 -9.34 14.71 -6.58
CA GLN A 43 -8.37 15.75 -6.28
C GLN A 43 -7.96 15.73 -4.80
N GLU A 44 -8.91 15.53 -3.89
CA GLU A 44 -8.65 15.42 -2.46
C GLU A 44 -7.91 14.13 -2.13
N ARG A 45 -8.24 13.02 -2.77
CA ARG A 45 -7.48 11.77 -2.67
C ARG A 45 -6.04 11.94 -3.12
N LYS A 46 -5.80 12.61 -4.25
CA LYS A 46 -4.45 12.98 -4.71
C LYS A 46 -3.67 13.78 -3.69
N LYS A 47 -4.33 14.73 -3.03
CA LYS A 47 -3.70 15.58 -2.00
C LYS A 47 -3.39 14.77 -0.74
N LEU A 48 -4.33 13.95 -0.29
CA LEU A 48 -4.18 13.10 0.90
C LEU A 48 -3.11 12.02 0.68
N ALA A 49 -3.13 11.37 -0.49
CA ALA A 49 -2.11 10.40 -0.89
C ALA A 49 -0.71 11.01 -0.88
N ARG A 50 -0.54 12.21 -1.47
CA ARG A 50 0.76 12.94 -1.43
C ARG A 50 1.20 13.28 -0.01
N ASN A 51 0.28 13.77 0.83
CA ASN A 51 0.58 14.11 2.21
C ASN A 51 1.02 12.89 3.03
N LEU A 52 0.41 11.73 2.78
CA LEU A 52 0.70 10.48 3.47
C LEU A 52 1.79 9.65 2.77
N GLN A 53 2.40 10.14 1.69
CA GLN A 53 3.33 9.39 0.82
C GLN A 53 2.75 8.05 0.34
N LEU A 54 1.44 8.02 0.09
CA LEU A 54 0.70 6.90 -0.47
C LEU A 54 0.40 7.13 -1.96
N SER A 55 0.10 6.05 -2.68
CA SER A 55 -0.44 6.15 -4.04
C SER A 55 -1.96 6.35 -4.01
N GLU A 56 -2.53 6.97 -5.05
CA GLU A 56 -3.99 7.12 -5.19
C GLU A 56 -4.74 5.80 -5.10
N ARG A 57 -4.12 4.70 -5.58
CA ARG A 57 -4.69 3.35 -5.50
C ARG A 57 -4.73 2.78 -4.09
N GLN A 58 -3.90 3.31 -3.18
CA GLN A 58 -3.87 2.90 -1.77
C GLN A 58 -4.84 3.68 -0.90
N VAL A 59 -5.37 4.81 -1.39
CA VAL A 59 -6.47 5.47 -0.72
C VAL A 59 -7.73 4.65 -1.02
N PRO A 60 -8.33 3.99 -0.01
CA PRO A 60 -9.45 3.08 -0.25
C PRO A 60 -10.59 3.82 -0.96
N ASP A 61 -11.08 3.23 -2.05
CA ASP A 61 -12.31 3.66 -2.72
C ASP A 61 -13.47 3.01 -1.96
N LEU A 62 -14.01 3.70 -0.96
CA LEU A 62 -15.25 3.28 -0.30
C LEU A 62 -16.43 3.72 -1.17
N ARG A 63 -16.81 2.84 -2.12
CA ARG A 63 -18.10 2.91 -2.80
C ARG A 63 -19.22 2.48 -1.86
#